data_AF-A0A3C1R292-F1
#
_entry.id   AF-A0A3C1R292-F1
#
_cell.length_a   1.000
_cell.length_b   1.000
_cell.length_c   1.000
_cell.angle_alpha   90.00
_cell.angle_beta   90.00
_cell.angle_gamma   90.00
#
_symmetry.space_group_name_H-M   'P 1'
#
loop_
_entity.id
_entity.type
_entity.pdbx_description
1 polymer ?
#
loop_
_entity_poly.entity_id
_entity_poly.type
_entity_poly.pdbx_seq_one_letter_code
_entity_poly.pdbx_strand_id
1 'polypeptide(L)'
;MRKVLESLQRGAHAGLVLDRFGPLAPTDEKNLPERKDRHLTAVLEAAGSGATRELYALAFERRRSTSDPELSRSFQRSVDGAMVIGLGIASTLEAGLRLHQTYGVPFVPGSSIKGLAAHWCHRVLGDDRGGEHREAPLWRKEGDYHRFLFGTTEACGAIVFEDAWPIPNSIAGANGGLRREVMTPHHLDWQGGKGAPTDFDSPTPVGFLSMVGRYDFRITWNGPPAESATIAGWLDRAAEIVSCALVDWGIGAKTSSGFGRMVEAETGNRANAIATVAVAPVGNRADKRSSGTPARVTLVAARPKGGFDVQEEGRALGTLTLGTSPAGLSPEIGMTVDVQVHNDDPVKPQYKWPVASKPAKSVPPSKRR
;
A
#
# COMPACT_ATOMS: atom_id res chain seq x y z
N MET A 1 5.56 13.57 -30.68
CA MET A 1 5.27 13.15 -29.30
C MET A 1 6.34 12.22 -28.72
N ARG A 2 6.74 11.13 -29.39
CA ARG A 2 7.82 10.20 -28.95
C ARG A 2 9.15 10.90 -28.64
N LYS A 3 9.59 11.82 -29.51
CA LYS A 3 10.79 12.67 -29.29
C LYS A 3 10.68 13.68 -28.14
N VAL A 4 9.47 14.10 -27.76
CA VAL A 4 9.27 15.08 -26.68
C VAL A 4 9.41 14.39 -25.32
N LEU A 5 8.85 13.18 -25.18
CA LEU A 5 9.00 12.34 -23.99
C LEU A 5 10.47 11.94 -23.77
N GLU A 6 11.21 11.63 -24.84
CA GLU A 6 12.65 11.35 -24.78
C GLU A 6 13.50 12.58 -24.40
N SER A 7 13.03 13.80 -24.69
CA SER A 7 13.74 15.06 -24.39
C SER A 7 13.51 15.62 -22.96
N LEU A 8 12.69 14.96 -22.13
CA LEU A 8 12.32 15.42 -20.79
C LEU A 8 13.45 15.33 -19.73
N GLN A 9 14.67 14.97 -20.13
CA GLN A 9 15.76 14.59 -19.22
C GLN A 9 16.31 15.72 -18.31
N ARG A 10 15.93 16.99 -18.51
CA ARG A 10 16.40 18.09 -17.64
C ARG A 10 15.38 18.58 -16.60
N GLY A 11 14.10 18.22 -16.72
CA GLY A 11 13.05 18.64 -15.80
C GLY A 11 11.66 18.36 -16.36
N ALA A 12 10.90 17.51 -15.70
CA ALA A 12 9.61 17.03 -16.18
C ALA A 12 8.56 17.15 -15.07
N HIS A 13 7.48 17.87 -15.36
CA HIS A 13 6.42 18.07 -14.37
C HIS A 13 5.42 16.91 -14.42
N ALA A 14 5.42 16.06 -13.40
CA ALA A 14 4.58 14.86 -13.34
C ALA A 14 3.08 15.15 -13.53
N GLY A 15 2.57 16.25 -12.96
CA GLY A 15 1.19 16.67 -13.15
C GLY A 15 0.85 17.07 -14.60
N LEU A 16 1.82 17.66 -15.33
CA LEU A 16 1.58 17.99 -16.74
C LEU A 16 1.56 16.72 -17.59
N VAL A 17 2.49 15.79 -17.30
CA VAL A 17 2.49 14.47 -17.94
C VAL A 17 1.16 13.78 -17.68
N LEU A 18 0.72 13.70 -16.43
CA LEU A 18 -0.52 13.04 -16.04
C LEU A 18 -1.74 13.61 -16.76
N ASP A 19 -1.93 14.94 -16.71
CA ASP A 19 -3.19 15.57 -17.12
C ASP A 19 -3.24 15.98 -18.60
N ARG A 20 -2.09 16.34 -19.20
CA ARG A 20 -2.03 16.96 -20.54
C ARG A 20 -1.41 16.07 -21.60
N PHE A 21 -0.57 15.12 -21.22
CA PHE A 21 0.11 14.21 -22.16
C PHE A 21 -0.45 12.78 -22.12
N GLY A 22 -1.68 12.62 -21.60
CA GLY A 22 -2.43 11.36 -21.60
C GLY A 22 -2.53 10.70 -22.99
N PRO A 23 -2.93 9.42 -23.07
CA PRO A 23 -2.94 8.65 -24.31
C PRO A 23 -3.98 9.20 -25.32
N LEU A 24 -3.63 10.30 -26.00
CA LEU A 24 -4.38 10.93 -27.06
C LEU A 24 -4.15 10.15 -28.37
N ALA A 25 -4.97 9.13 -28.64
CA ALA A 25 -5.28 8.73 -30.01
C ALA A 25 -6.56 7.88 -29.99
N PRO A 26 -7.66 8.31 -30.66
CA PRO A 26 -8.92 7.59 -30.71
C PRO A 26 -8.96 6.41 -31.68
N THR A 27 -7.84 6.01 -32.28
CA THR A 27 -7.86 5.16 -33.49
C THR A 27 -7.58 3.67 -33.27
N ASP A 28 -7.14 3.23 -32.08
CA ASP A 28 -6.88 1.80 -31.80
C ASP A 28 -7.18 1.44 -30.34
N GLU A 29 -8.41 0.99 -30.06
CA GLU A 29 -8.82 0.47 -28.75
C GLU A 29 -8.04 -0.78 -28.32
N LYS A 30 -7.48 -1.54 -29.28
CA LYS A 30 -6.81 -2.83 -29.04
C LYS A 30 -5.62 -2.76 -28.08
N ASN A 31 -4.92 -1.61 -27.99
CA ASN A 31 -3.71 -1.46 -27.17
C ASN A 31 -3.89 -0.46 -26.01
N LEU A 32 -5.13 -0.15 -25.63
CA LEU A 32 -5.42 0.83 -24.57
C LEU A 32 -4.74 0.50 -23.21
N PRO A 33 -4.72 -0.76 -22.73
CA PRO A 33 -4.07 -1.09 -21.46
C PRO A 33 -2.56 -0.81 -21.44
N GLU A 34 -1.85 -1.18 -22.51
CA GLU A 34 -0.41 -0.97 -22.67
C GLU A 34 -0.06 0.52 -22.78
N ARG A 35 -0.94 1.30 -23.42
CA ARG A 35 -0.80 2.76 -23.50
C ARG A 35 -1.01 3.44 -22.16
N LYS A 36 -2.03 3.02 -21.38
CA LYS A 36 -2.24 3.48 -20.01
C LYS A 36 -1.04 3.17 -19.14
N ASP A 37 -0.53 1.94 -19.22
CA ASP A 37 0.68 1.51 -18.53
C ASP A 37 1.90 2.41 -18.85
N ARG A 38 2.21 2.58 -20.13
CA ARG A 38 3.32 3.42 -20.57
C ARG A 38 3.17 4.86 -20.09
N HIS A 39 1.94 5.37 -20.05
CA HIS A 39 1.65 6.71 -19.56
C HIS A 39 1.93 6.84 -18.06
N LEU A 40 1.47 5.87 -17.25
CA LEU A 40 1.78 5.82 -15.82
C LEU A 40 3.30 5.76 -15.57
N THR A 41 4.03 4.97 -16.38
CA THR A 41 5.49 4.88 -16.32
C THR A 41 6.13 6.25 -16.60
N ALA A 42 5.68 6.97 -17.63
CA ALA A 42 6.18 8.32 -17.92
C ALA A 42 5.91 9.33 -16.79
N VAL A 43 4.78 9.21 -16.08
CA VAL A 43 4.48 10.04 -14.90
C VAL A 43 5.44 9.75 -13.75
N LEU A 44 5.76 8.47 -13.50
CA LEU A 44 6.74 8.07 -12.48
C LEU A 44 8.13 8.60 -12.80
N GLU A 45 8.58 8.49 -14.05
CA GLU A 45 9.86 9.03 -14.52
C GLU A 45 9.91 10.56 -14.38
N ALA A 46 8.80 11.25 -14.69
CA ALA A 46 8.71 12.69 -14.55
C ALA A 46 8.76 13.13 -13.07
N ALA A 47 8.04 12.42 -12.19
CA ALA A 47 8.15 12.62 -10.74
C ALA A 47 9.58 12.32 -10.22
N GLY A 48 10.30 11.47 -10.96
CA GLY A 48 11.73 11.17 -10.92
C GLY A 48 12.68 12.35 -11.13
N SER A 49 12.24 13.41 -11.82
CA SER A 49 13.17 14.39 -12.41
C SER A 49 13.83 15.32 -11.38
N GLY A 50 15.15 15.52 -11.53
CA GLY A 50 15.98 16.26 -10.57
C GLY A 50 15.64 17.74 -10.43
N ALA A 51 15.51 18.48 -11.53
CA ALA A 51 15.31 19.93 -11.48
C ALA A 51 14.01 20.36 -10.78
N THR A 52 12.91 19.63 -10.98
CA THR A 52 11.65 19.91 -10.31
C THR A 52 11.73 19.63 -8.80
N ARG A 53 12.53 18.64 -8.39
CA ARG A 53 12.78 18.32 -6.98
C ARG A 53 13.65 19.34 -6.27
N GLU A 54 14.68 19.84 -6.95
CA GLU A 54 15.52 20.92 -6.41
C GLU A 54 14.68 22.17 -6.14
N LEU A 55 13.83 22.55 -7.10
CA LEU A 55 12.88 23.65 -6.91
C LEU A 55 11.91 23.39 -5.76
N TYR A 56 11.37 22.17 -5.68
CA TYR A 56 10.49 21.78 -4.59
C TYR A 56 11.18 21.83 -3.22
N ALA A 57 12.43 21.37 -3.11
CA ALA A 57 13.20 21.39 -1.88
C ALA A 57 13.41 22.83 -1.37
N LEU A 58 13.71 23.77 -2.28
CA LEU A 58 13.80 25.20 -1.94
C LEU A 58 12.46 25.76 -1.44
N ALA A 59 11.36 25.38 -2.09
CA ALA A 59 10.02 25.79 -1.67
C ALA A 59 9.62 25.22 -0.30
N PHE A 60 9.95 23.95 -0.05
CA PHE A 60 9.71 23.29 1.23
C PHE A 60 10.50 23.98 2.35
N GLU A 61 11.77 24.30 2.13
CA GLU A 61 12.60 24.99 3.12
C GLU A 61 12.09 26.41 3.39
N ARG A 62 11.70 27.15 2.35
CA ARG A 62 11.04 28.45 2.51
C ARG A 62 9.76 28.35 3.32
N ARG A 63 8.93 27.33 3.09
CA ARG A 63 7.71 27.10 3.87
C ARG A 63 8.04 26.83 5.33
N ARG A 64 9.06 26.02 5.61
CA ARG A 64 9.52 25.67 6.96
C ARG A 64 10.06 26.90 7.71
N SER A 65 10.86 27.74 7.05
CA SER A 65 11.49 28.91 7.67
C SER A 65 10.55 30.09 7.91
N THR A 66 9.41 30.14 7.21
CA THR A 66 8.39 31.20 7.37
C THR A 66 7.33 30.87 8.43
N SER A 67 7.48 29.74 9.14
CA SER A 67 6.55 29.33 10.19
C SER A 67 6.83 30.06 11.50
N ASP A 68 5.80 30.69 12.08
CA ASP A 68 5.87 31.24 13.43
C ASP A 68 5.68 30.11 14.46
N PRO A 69 6.69 29.77 15.29
CA PRO A 69 6.58 28.68 16.24
C PRO A 69 5.56 28.91 17.36
N GLU A 70 5.17 30.16 17.65
CA GLU A 70 4.14 30.46 18.65
C GLU A 70 2.73 30.23 18.11
N LEU A 71 2.54 30.45 16.80
CA LEU A 71 1.24 30.36 16.12
C LEU A 71 1.09 29.13 15.23
N SER A 72 2.08 28.22 15.21
CA SER A 72 2.02 27.02 14.38
C SER A 72 2.54 25.77 15.08
N ARG A 73 2.02 24.62 14.66
CA ARG A 73 2.56 23.31 15.00
C ARG A 73 2.76 22.51 13.74
N SER A 74 3.96 21.97 13.59
CA SER A 74 4.31 21.04 12.53
C SER A 74 4.61 19.66 13.12
N PHE A 75 4.15 18.62 12.43
CA PHE A 75 4.40 17.23 12.81
C PHE A 75 4.50 16.36 11.56
N GLN A 76 5.27 15.27 11.66
CA GLN A 76 5.58 14.43 10.52
C GLN A 76 4.91 13.06 10.65
N ARG A 77 4.34 12.59 9.54
CA ARG A 77 3.72 11.26 9.46
C ARG A 77 4.18 10.53 8.21
N SER A 78 4.38 9.23 8.33
CA SER A 78 4.79 8.35 7.23
C SER A 78 3.57 7.60 6.73
N VAL A 79 3.37 7.54 5.41
CA VAL A 79 2.35 6.67 4.81
C VAL A 79 2.67 5.22 5.16
N ASP A 80 1.72 4.53 5.78
CA ASP A 80 1.75 3.08 5.97
C ASP A 80 1.08 2.40 4.77
N GLY A 81 1.84 1.57 4.05
CA GLY A 81 1.40 0.97 2.79
C GLY A 81 1.35 1.97 1.63
N ALA A 82 0.17 2.51 1.33
CA ALA A 82 -0.08 3.46 0.23
C ALA A 82 -1.25 4.38 0.54
N MET A 83 -1.22 5.58 -0.04
CA MET A 83 -2.27 6.59 0.08
C MET A 83 -2.75 7.01 -1.30
N VAL A 84 -4.05 7.27 -1.47
CA VAL A 84 -4.57 7.78 -2.75
C VAL A 84 -5.42 9.01 -2.50
N ILE A 85 -4.95 10.16 -2.97
CA ILE A 85 -5.69 11.41 -2.90
C ILE A 85 -6.16 11.79 -4.30
N GLY A 86 -7.47 12.04 -4.45
CA GLY A 86 -8.05 12.52 -5.71
C GLY A 86 -8.46 11.44 -6.71
N LEU A 87 -8.71 10.20 -6.26
CA LEU A 87 -9.11 9.09 -7.14
C LEU A 87 -10.31 9.42 -8.04
N GLY A 88 -11.29 10.17 -7.54
CA GLY A 88 -12.50 10.56 -8.26
C GLY A 88 -12.37 11.83 -9.10
N ILE A 89 -11.17 12.41 -9.26
CA ILE A 89 -10.97 13.55 -10.16
C ILE A 89 -11.03 13.05 -11.59
N ALA A 90 -11.79 13.75 -12.43
CA ALA A 90 -11.87 13.47 -13.85
C ALA A 90 -10.45 13.42 -14.45
N SER A 91 -10.07 12.25 -14.93
CA SER A 91 -8.75 11.95 -15.48
C SER A 91 -8.91 11.12 -16.74
N THR A 92 -8.01 11.32 -17.69
CA THR A 92 -7.95 10.51 -18.93
C THR A 92 -7.64 9.02 -18.65
N LEU A 93 -7.24 8.70 -17.41
CA LEU A 93 -6.89 7.34 -16.96
C LEU A 93 -7.93 6.71 -16.02
N GLU A 94 -9.14 7.28 -15.89
CA GLU A 94 -10.24 6.85 -14.99
C GLU A 94 -9.92 6.98 -13.47
N ALA A 95 -8.66 6.88 -13.07
CA ALA A 95 -8.16 7.10 -11.72
C ALA A 95 -7.35 8.40 -11.65
N GLY A 96 -7.88 9.41 -10.94
CA GLY A 96 -7.20 10.67 -10.70
C GLY A 96 -6.15 10.58 -9.58
N LEU A 97 -5.18 11.49 -9.59
CA LEU A 97 -4.19 11.68 -8.54
C LEU A 97 -3.95 13.18 -8.32
N ARG A 98 -3.95 13.64 -7.07
CA ARG A 98 -3.64 15.04 -6.75
C ARG A 98 -2.14 15.28 -6.68
N LEU A 99 -1.61 15.99 -7.67
CA LEU A 99 -0.25 16.51 -7.67
C LEU A 99 -0.26 18.03 -7.51
N HIS A 100 0.75 18.56 -6.83
CA HIS A 100 0.93 19.99 -6.65
C HIS A 100 1.16 20.64 -8.01
N GLN A 101 0.38 21.66 -8.35
CA GLN A 101 0.34 22.22 -9.70
C GLN A 101 1.66 22.88 -10.14
N THR A 102 2.45 23.37 -9.18
CA THR A 102 3.73 24.04 -9.45
C THR A 102 4.93 23.09 -9.46
N TYR A 103 4.87 22.03 -8.66
CA TYR A 103 6.04 21.19 -8.34
C TYR A 103 5.87 19.73 -8.76
N GLY A 104 4.68 19.32 -9.19
CA GLY A 104 4.40 17.95 -9.62
C GLY A 104 4.54 16.90 -8.53
N VAL A 105 4.70 17.29 -7.26
CA VAL A 105 4.82 16.36 -6.12
C VAL A 105 3.45 15.98 -5.57
N PRO A 106 3.28 14.77 -5.02
CA PRO A 106 2.05 14.43 -4.30
C PRO A 106 1.88 15.32 -3.07
N PHE A 107 0.64 15.64 -2.69
CA PHE A 107 0.35 16.39 -1.45
C PHE A 107 -1.02 16.00 -0.89
N VAL A 108 -1.24 16.28 0.40
CA VAL A 108 -2.54 16.06 1.05
C VAL A 108 -3.21 17.42 1.26
N PRO A 109 -4.38 17.68 0.67
CA PRO A 109 -5.08 18.95 0.86
C PRO A 109 -5.49 19.20 2.32
N GLY A 110 -5.31 20.43 2.80
CA GLY A 110 -5.73 20.88 4.13
C GLY A 110 -7.22 20.70 4.39
N SER A 111 -8.04 20.80 3.34
CA SER A 111 -9.47 20.50 3.40
C SER A 111 -9.77 19.01 3.68
N SER A 112 -8.98 18.09 3.13
CA SER A 112 -9.09 16.66 3.42
C SER A 112 -8.66 16.36 4.86
N ILE A 113 -7.61 17.03 5.34
CA ILE A 113 -7.12 16.90 6.72
C ILE A 113 -8.16 17.41 7.70
N LYS A 114 -8.70 18.62 7.47
CA LYS A 114 -9.77 19.21 8.27
C LYS A 114 -11.01 18.32 8.32
N GLY A 115 -11.45 17.82 7.17
CA GLY A 115 -12.62 16.95 7.08
C GLY A 115 -12.44 15.63 7.84
N LEU A 116 -11.26 15.01 7.73
CA LEU A 116 -10.91 13.81 8.48
C LEU A 116 -10.93 14.08 9.99
N ALA A 117 -10.23 15.12 10.43
CA ALA A 117 -10.14 15.49 11.85
C ALA A 117 -11.52 15.81 12.45
N ALA A 118 -12.33 16.62 11.75
CA ALA A 118 -13.68 16.96 12.21
C ALA A 118 -14.58 15.73 12.35
N HIS A 119 -14.54 14.83 11.37
CA HIS A 119 -15.34 13.61 11.40
C HIS A 119 -14.87 12.65 12.52
N TRP A 120 -13.56 12.51 12.71
CA TRP A 120 -12.99 11.69 13.78
C TRP A 120 -13.33 12.25 15.15
N CYS A 121 -13.19 13.56 15.38
CA CYS A 121 -13.63 14.23 16.60
C CYS A 121 -15.08 13.91 16.94
N HIS A 122 -15.99 14.11 15.97
CA HIS A 122 -17.41 13.90 16.20
C HIS A 122 -17.73 12.45 16.59
N ARG A 123 -17.07 11.47 15.95
CA ARG A 123 -17.42 10.04 16.08
C ARG A 123 -16.67 9.31 17.19
N VAL A 124 -15.48 9.77 17.55
CA VAL A 124 -14.61 9.11 18.53
C VAL A 124 -14.61 9.91 19.82
N LEU A 125 -14.15 11.16 19.80
CA LEU A 125 -14.16 12.00 21.02
C LEU A 125 -15.58 12.40 21.44
N GLY A 126 -16.48 12.56 20.47
CA GLY A 126 -17.89 12.84 20.70
C GLY A 126 -18.75 11.63 21.01
N ASP A 127 -18.17 10.45 21.16
CA ASP A 127 -18.91 9.25 21.55
C ASP A 127 -19.14 9.24 23.07
N ASP A 128 -20.41 9.23 23.49
CA ASP A 128 -20.79 9.18 24.92
C ASP A 128 -21.37 7.81 25.30
N ARG A 129 -21.23 6.79 24.43
CA ARG A 129 -21.68 5.43 24.70
C ARG A 129 -20.92 4.86 25.90
N GLY A 130 -21.49 5.05 27.09
CA GLY A 130 -20.91 4.68 28.39
C GLY A 130 -21.06 5.77 29.47
N GLY A 131 -21.33 7.02 29.11
CA GLY A 131 -21.52 8.13 30.06
C GLY A 131 -20.26 8.55 30.84
N GLU A 132 -19.12 7.94 30.55
CA GLU A 132 -17.85 8.16 31.28
C GLU A 132 -17.09 9.41 30.80
N HIS A 133 -17.33 9.85 29.56
CA HIS A 133 -16.62 10.98 28.94
C HIS A 133 -17.42 12.28 29.06
N ARG A 134 -17.20 13.03 30.16
CA ARG A 134 -17.88 14.30 30.45
C ARG A 134 -17.75 15.34 29.33
N GLU A 135 -16.64 15.31 28.57
CA GLU A 135 -16.38 16.25 27.48
C GLU A 135 -16.93 15.80 26.12
N ALA A 136 -17.44 14.57 25.98
CA ALA A 136 -17.92 14.06 24.70
C ALA A 136 -18.94 14.99 24.01
N PRO A 137 -19.91 15.62 24.72
CA PRO A 137 -20.82 16.58 24.10
C PRO A 137 -20.12 17.78 23.44
N LEU A 138 -18.96 18.21 23.96
CA LEU A 138 -18.20 19.36 23.45
C LEU A 138 -17.50 19.05 22.11
N TRP A 139 -17.15 17.77 21.88
CA TRP A 139 -16.45 17.29 20.70
C TRP A 139 -17.39 16.83 19.57
N ARG A 140 -18.68 16.64 19.86
CA ARG A 140 -19.70 16.34 18.84
C ARG A 140 -19.79 17.48 17.82
N LYS A 141 -20.29 17.16 16.62
CA LYS A 141 -20.70 18.19 15.67
C LYS A 141 -21.67 19.16 16.36
N GLU A 142 -21.44 20.46 16.20
CA GLU A 142 -22.12 21.57 16.91
C GLU A 142 -21.75 21.75 18.40
N GLY A 143 -20.91 20.89 18.98
CA GLY A 143 -20.32 21.10 20.30
C GLY A 143 -19.31 22.24 20.32
N ASP A 144 -19.09 22.86 21.48
CA ASP A 144 -18.29 24.08 21.60
C ASP A 144 -16.85 23.90 21.11
N TYR A 145 -16.18 22.81 21.48
CA TYR A 145 -14.80 22.55 21.02
C TYR A 145 -14.76 22.24 19.52
N HIS A 146 -15.73 21.47 19.01
CA HIS A 146 -15.80 21.19 17.58
C HIS A 146 -16.01 22.48 16.76
N ARG A 147 -16.96 23.33 17.16
CA ARG A 147 -17.21 24.62 16.49
C ARG A 147 -16.01 25.55 16.60
N PHE A 148 -15.33 25.56 17.75
CA PHE A 148 -14.14 26.37 17.95
C PHE A 148 -13.00 25.96 17.00
N LEU A 149 -12.66 24.67 16.89
CA LEU A 149 -11.57 24.22 16.01
C LEU A 149 -11.93 24.36 14.52
N PHE A 150 -13.09 23.87 14.13
CA PHE A 150 -13.43 23.66 12.72
C PHE A 150 -14.29 24.79 12.12
N GLY A 151 -14.90 25.63 12.95
CA GLY A 151 -15.83 26.67 12.55
C GLY A 151 -17.24 26.12 12.27
N THR A 152 -18.11 27.03 11.89
CA THR A 152 -19.49 26.78 11.45
C THR A 152 -19.75 27.49 10.13
N THR A 153 -21.00 27.53 9.68
CA THR A 153 -21.43 28.39 8.58
C THR A 153 -21.36 29.88 8.90
N GLU A 154 -21.38 30.24 10.19
CA GLU A 154 -21.45 31.64 10.66
C GLU A 154 -20.11 32.15 11.21
N ALA A 155 -19.20 31.25 11.59
CA ALA A 155 -17.91 31.60 12.21
C ALA A 155 -16.75 30.77 11.64
N CYS A 156 -15.59 31.42 11.48
CA CYS A 156 -14.36 30.72 11.12
C CYS A 156 -13.83 29.87 12.29
N GLY A 157 -13.21 28.75 11.97
CA GLY A 157 -12.49 27.94 12.96
C GLY A 157 -11.20 28.62 13.41
N ALA A 158 -10.80 28.34 14.65
CA ALA A 158 -9.57 28.85 15.26
C ALA A 158 -8.30 28.18 14.70
N ILE A 159 -8.43 27.06 13.99
CA ILE A 159 -7.31 26.31 13.42
C ILE A 159 -7.40 26.30 11.90
N VAL A 160 -6.32 26.71 11.24
CA VAL A 160 -6.12 26.52 9.81
C VAL A 160 -5.33 25.24 9.60
N PHE A 161 -5.93 24.33 8.83
CA PHE A 161 -5.31 23.08 8.41
C PHE A 161 -4.67 23.32 7.05
N GLU A 162 -3.34 23.39 7.01
CA GLU A 162 -2.63 23.58 5.76
C GLU A 162 -2.50 22.27 4.98
N ASP A 163 -2.15 22.39 3.70
CA ASP A 163 -1.75 21.25 2.89
C ASP A 163 -0.53 20.55 3.51
N ALA A 164 -0.56 19.22 3.63
CA ALA A 164 0.60 18.45 4.05
C ALA A 164 1.50 18.17 2.84
N TRP A 165 2.78 18.54 3.00
CA TRP A 165 3.78 18.51 1.94
C TRP A 165 4.74 17.34 2.14
N PRO A 166 5.14 16.60 1.10
CA PRO A 166 6.08 15.49 1.25
C PRO A 166 7.46 16.00 1.66
N ILE A 167 8.09 15.36 2.63
CA ILE A 167 9.46 15.70 3.04
C ILE A 167 10.39 15.41 1.86
N PRO A 168 11.24 16.36 1.40
CA PRO A 168 12.04 16.19 0.18
C PRO A 168 12.83 14.88 0.11
N ASN A 169 13.51 14.50 1.20
CA ASN A 169 14.28 13.26 1.26
C ASN A 169 13.42 11.98 1.12
N SER A 170 12.12 12.05 1.46
CA SER A 170 11.22 10.90 1.34
C SER A 170 10.73 10.65 -0.09
N ILE A 171 10.89 11.63 -0.99
CA ILE A 171 10.50 11.55 -2.40
C ILE A 171 11.69 11.64 -3.36
N ALA A 172 12.91 11.54 -2.84
CA ALA A 172 14.14 11.63 -3.62
C ALA A 172 14.44 10.36 -4.47
N GLY A 173 13.74 9.24 -4.22
CA GLY A 173 13.90 8.01 -5.01
C GLY A 173 13.40 8.15 -6.45
N ALA A 174 13.61 7.15 -7.32
CA ALA A 174 13.32 7.24 -8.77
C ALA A 174 11.86 7.62 -9.13
N ASN A 175 10.90 7.40 -8.22
CA ASN A 175 9.48 7.56 -8.50
C ASN A 175 8.82 8.78 -7.84
N GLY A 176 9.59 9.66 -7.18
CA GLY A 176 9.05 10.96 -6.70
C GLY A 176 7.97 10.86 -5.63
N GLY A 177 7.98 9.80 -4.82
CA GLY A 177 6.92 9.56 -3.82
C GLY A 177 5.66 8.92 -4.40
N LEU A 178 5.69 8.47 -5.65
CA LEU A 178 4.60 7.74 -6.29
C LEU A 178 4.92 6.25 -6.39
N ARG A 179 3.88 5.42 -6.31
CA ARG A 179 3.96 3.97 -6.48
C ARG A 179 2.85 3.51 -7.41
N ARG A 180 3.13 2.48 -8.20
CA ARG A 180 2.12 1.84 -9.04
C ARG A 180 1.34 0.81 -8.23
N GLU A 181 0.03 0.83 -8.39
CA GLU A 181 -0.90 -0.09 -7.79
C GLU A 181 -1.76 -0.74 -8.87
N VAL A 182 -2.39 -1.86 -8.53
CA VAL A 182 -3.38 -2.54 -9.37
C VAL A 182 -4.63 -2.79 -8.54
N MET A 183 -5.78 -2.52 -9.13
CA MET A 183 -7.06 -2.95 -8.58
C MET A 183 -7.75 -3.88 -9.56
N THR A 184 -8.58 -4.79 -9.04
CA THR A 184 -9.34 -5.73 -9.86
C THR A 184 -10.79 -5.64 -9.38
N PRO A 185 -11.60 -4.72 -9.94
CA PRO A 185 -12.99 -4.57 -9.53
C PRO A 185 -13.75 -5.87 -9.83
N HIS A 186 -14.55 -6.33 -8.86
CA HIS A 186 -15.48 -7.43 -9.04
C HIS A 186 -16.87 -6.88 -9.40
N HIS A 187 -17.65 -7.66 -10.17
CA HIS A 187 -19.05 -7.35 -10.49
C HIS A 187 -19.29 -6.02 -11.22
N LEU A 188 -18.43 -5.71 -12.20
CA LEU A 188 -18.58 -4.51 -13.03
C LEU A 188 -19.94 -4.48 -13.75
N ASP A 189 -20.42 -5.63 -14.25
CA ASP A 189 -21.71 -5.72 -14.94
C ASP A 189 -22.87 -5.43 -13.98
N TRP A 190 -22.87 -6.04 -12.78
CA TRP A 190 -23.89 -5.77 -11.77
C TRP A 190 -23.88 -4.32 -11.29
N GLN A 191 -22.70 -3.73 -11.05
CA GLN A 191 -22.56 -2.32 -10.70
C GLN A 191 -23.08 -1.39 -11.82
N GLY A 192 -22.98 -1.82 -13.08
CA GLY A 192 -23.56 -1.17 -14.24
C GLY A 192 -25.06 -1.45 -14.46
N GLY A 193 -25.72 -2.13 -13.52
CA GLY A 193 -27.14 -2.50 -13.61
C GLY A 193 -27.43 -3.65 -14.56
N LYS A 194 -26.42 -4.44 -14.95
CA LYS A 194 -26.54 -5.57 -15.87
C LYS A 194 -26.25 -6.88 -15.14
N GLY A 195 -27.21 -7.81 -15.17
CA GLY A 195 -27.02 -9.15 -14.63
C GLY A 195 -27.03 -9.23 -13.10
N ALA A 196 -27.04 -10.45 -12.58
CA ALA A 196 -26.92 -10.74 -11.16
C ALA A 196 -25.43 -10.67 -10.73
N PRO A 197 -25.12 -10.35 -9.46
CA PRO A 197 -23.75 -10.39 -8.98
C PRO A 197 -23.28 -11.85 -8.93
N THR A 198 -22.40 -12.23 -9.84
CA THR A 198 -21.85 -13.59 -9.94
C THR A 198 -20.35 -13.60 -9.67
N ASP A 199 -19.87 -14.56 -8.89
CA ASP A 199 -18.43 -14.69 -8.55
C ASP A 199 -17.56 -15.24 -9.69
N PHE A 200 -18.12 -15.43 -10.89
CA PHE A 200 -17.43 -15.99 -12.05
C PHE A 200 -16.94 -14.92 -13.04
N ASP A 201 -17.02 -13.64 -12.68
CA ASP A 201 -16.56 -12.55 -13.53
C ASP A 201 -15.04 -12.64 -13.75
N SER A 202 -14.61 -12.44 -15.00
CA SER A 202 -13.18 -12.41 -15.31
C SER A 202 -12.51 -11.19 -14.65
N PRO A 203 -11.38 -11.37 -13.95
CA PRO A 203 -10.70 -10.26 -13.31
C PRO A 203 -10.21 -9.27 -14.38
N THR A 204 -10.53 -7.98 -14.21
CA THR A 204 -10.04 -6.90 -15.08
C THR A 204 -9.06 -6.02 -14.30
N PRO A 205 -7.73 -6.23 -14.43
CA PRO A 205 -6.74 -5.43 -13.71
C PRO A 205 -6.69 -4.00 -14.25
N VAL A 206 -6.87 -3.03 -13.35
CA VAL A 206 -6.76 -1.60 -13.64
C VAL A 206 -5.60 -1.03 -12.83
N GLY A 207 -4.56 -0.61 -13.53
CA GLY A 207 -3.40 0.04 -12.92
C GLY A 207 -3.70 1.50 -12.57
N PHE A 208 -3.23 1.95 -11.41
CA PHE A 208 -3.33 3.35 -10.97
C PHE A 208 -2.10 3.75 -10.15
N LEU A 209 -1.99 5.04 -9.79
CA LEU A 209 -0.91 5.55 -8.95
C LEU A 209 -1.39 5.79 -7.51
N SER A 210 -0.54 5.42 -6.57
CA SER A 210 -0.64 5.79 -5.17
C SER A 210 0.55 6.64 -4.74
N MET A 211 0.40 7.27 -3.59
CA MET A 211 1.38 8.10 -2.92
C MET A 211 2.00 7.32 -1.77
N VAL A 212 3.30 7.49 -1.59
CA VAL A 212 4.10 6.95 -0.48
C VAL A 212 5.00 8.06 0.08
N GLY A 213 5.74 7.75 1.14
CA GLY A 213 6.72 8.65 1.72
C GLY A 213 6.27 9.29 3.03
N ARG A 214 6.97 10.35 3.43
CA ARG A 214 6.73 11.07 4.68
C ARG A 214 6.23 12.46 4.38
N TYR A 215 5.28 12.94 5.15
CA TYR A 215 4.63 14.23 4.94
C TYR A 215 4.76 15.09 6.19
N ASP A 216 5.00 16.37 5.97
CA ASP A 216 5.03 17.43 6.97
C ASP A 216 3.65 18.09 7.00
N PHE A 217 2.93 17.82 8.09
CA PHE A 217 1.66 18.43 8.41
C PHE A 217 1.91 19.71 9.17
N ARG A 218 1.13 20.76 8.86
CA ARG A 218 1.17 22.01 9.60
C ARG A 218 -0.24 22.50 9.88
N ILE A 219 -0.44 22.93 11.11
CA ILE A 219 -1.63 23.63 11.57
C ILE A 219 -1.22 24.97 12.14
N THR A 220 -2.04 25.99 11.91
CA THR A 220 -1.75 27.36 12.35
C THR A 220 -2.95 27.95 13.08
N TRP A 221 -2.65 28.84 14.02
CA TRP A 221 -3.64 29.55 14.80
C TRP A 221 -4.24 30.70 13.97
N ASN A 222 -5.56 30.72 13.91
CA ASN A 222 -6.38 31.79 13.35
C ASN A 222 -7.54 32.15 14.31
N GLY A 223 -7.41 31.76 15.57
CA GLY A 223 -8.39 32.05 16.62
C GLY A 223 -8.26 33.47 17.17
N PRO A 224 -9.14 33.84 18.12
CA PRO A 224 -9.05 35.13 18.79
C PRO A 224 -7.70 35.28 19.52
N PRO A 225 -7.28 36.52 19.85
CA PRO A 225 -6.13 36.75 20.72
C PRO A 225 -6.29 35.96 22.03
N ALA A 226 -5.26 35.20 22.39
CA ALA A 226 -5.23 34.38 23.59
C ALA A 226 -3.79 34.28 24.11
N GLU A 227 -3.63 33.82 25.34
CA GLU A 227 -2.30 33.58 25.90
C GLU A 227 -1.57 32.48 25.12
N SER A 228 -0.25 32.62 25.00
CA SER A 228 0.59 31.69 24.23
C SER A 228 0.41 30.22 24.67
N ALA A 229 0.25 29.97 25.97
CA ALA A 229 -0.02 28.64 26.51
C ALA A 229 -1.37 28.06 26.04
N THR A 230 -2.41 28.89 25.92
CA THR A 230 -3.72 28.48 25.42
C THR A 230 -3.66 28.16 23.93
N ILE A 231 -2.99 28.99 23.13
CA ILE A 231 -2.78 28.76 21.70
C ILE A 231 -2.02 27.45 21.49
N ALA A 232 -0.93 27.26 22.22
CA ALA A 232 -0.14 26.03 22.21
C ALA A 232 -1.00 24.80 22.50
N GLY A 233 -1.78 24.82 23.57
CA GLY A 233 -2.64 23.70 23.96
C GLY A 233 -3.67 23.33 22.88
N TRP A 234 -4.29 24.32 22.22
CA TRP A 234 -5.22 24.06 21.13
C TRP A 234 -4.54 23.52 19.87
N LEU A 235 -3.37 24.05 19.51
CA LEU A 235 -2.60 23.53 18.39
C LEU A 235 -2.15 22.09 18.66
N ASP A 236 -1.60 21.81 19.84
CA ASP A 236 -1.15 20.47 20.21
C ASP A 236 -2.32 19.47 20.19
N ARG A 237 -3.49 19.88 20.72
CA ARG A 237 -4.70 19.07 20.67
C ARG A 237 -5.17 18.80 19.24
N ALA A 238 -5.14 19.81 18.36
CA ALA A 238 -5.49 19.63 16.96
C ALA A 238 -4.50 18.72 16.22
N ALA A 239 -3.20 18.81 16.50
CA ALA A 239 -2.18 17.92 15.93
C ALA A 239 -2.37 16.46 16.39
N GLU A 240 -2.71 16.26 17.66
CA GLU A 240 -3.04 14.95 18.24
C GLU A 240 -4.27 14.35 17.55
N ILE A 241 -5.36 15.11 17.43
CA ILE A 241 -6.59 14.69 16.73
C ILE A 241 -6.29 14.23 15.30
N VAL A 242 -5.53 15.03 14.54
CA VAL A 242 -5.16 14.67 13.16
C VAL A 242 -4.32 13.39 13.15
N SER A 243 -3.38 13.26 14.08
CA SER A 243 -2.51 12.08 14.18
C SER A 243 -3.30 10.81 14.49
N CYS A 244 -4.20 10.83 15.47
CA CYS A 244 -5.07 9.70 15.78
C CYS A 244 -5.97 9.36 14.60
N ALA A 245 -6.58 10.36 13.95
CA ALA A 245 -7.46 10.12 12.80
C ALA A 245 -6.73 9.48 11.61
N LEU A 246 -5.47 9.87 11.36
CA LEU A 246 -4.63 9.28 10.31
C LEU A 246 -4.26 7.82 10.61
N VAL A 247 -4.03 7.47 11.89
CA VAL A 247 -3.74 6.10 12.32
C VAL A 247 -5.00 5.23 12.28
N ASP A 248 -6.12 5.72 12.78
CA ASP A 248 -7.33 4.90 12.92
C ASP A 248 -8.05 4.72 11.58
N TRP A 249 -8.25 5.82 10.86
CA TRP A 249 -9.17 5.90 9.73
C TRP A 249 -8.50 6.15 8.39
N GLY A 250 -7.31 6.73 8.41
CA GLY A 250 -6.56 7.11 7.22
C GLY A 250 -7.23 8.20 6.39
N ILE A 251 -6.49 8.72 5.40
CA ILE A 251 -6.92 9.82 4.55
C ILE A 251 -6.93 9.45 3.07
N GLY A 252 -7.93 9.94 2.33
CA GLY A 252 -8.06 9.72 0.90
C GLY A 252 -9.06 8.62 0.52
N ALA A 253 -8.85 8.04 -0.65
CA ALA A 253 -9.68 6.99 -1.19
C ALA A 253 -9.24 5.60 -0.71
N LYS A 254 -10.17 4.64 -0.75
CA LYS A 254 -9.93 3.22 -0.42
C LYS A 254 -9.43 2.96 1.02
N THR A 255 -9.81 3.81 1.97
CA THR A 255 -9.46 3.67 3.39
C THR A 255 -9.99 2.38 4.03
N SER A 256 -11.11 1.84 3.54
CA SER A 256 -11.64 0.53 3.94
C SER A 256 -10.74 -0.64 3.57
N SER A 257 -9.88 -0.47 2.56
CA SER A 257 -8.88 -1.46 2.12
C SER A 257 -7.49 -1.17 2.72
N GLY A 258 -7.40 -0.29 3.72
CA GLY A 258 -6.17 0.03 4.43
C GLY A 258 -5.36 1.20 3.82
N PHE A 259 -5.81 1.81 2.72
CA PHE A 259 -5.09 2.95 2.15
C PHE A 259 -5.17 4.19 3.05
N GLY A 260 -4.15 5.05 2.95
CA GLY A 260 -4.15 6.37 3.56
C GLY A 260 -3.84 6.38 5.05
N ARG A 261 -3.50 5.23 5.64
CA ARG A 261 -3.00 5.16 7.02
C ARG A 261 -1.65 5.86 7.11
N MET A 262 -1.47 6.64 8.17
CA MET A 262 -0.18 7.26 8.42
C MET A 262 0.19 7.15 9.90
N VAL A 263 1.44 6.81 10.15
CA VAL A 263 1.98 6.57 11.49
C VAL A 263 3.13 7.53 11.77
N GLU A 264 3.54 7.61 13.03
CA GLU A 264 4.78 8.32 13.36
C GLU A 264 5.94 7.70 12.60
N ALA A 265 6.87 8.54 12.13
CA ALA A 265 8.06 8.03 11.50
C ALA A 265 8.87 7.28 12.57
N GLU A 266 9.07 5.97 12.39
CA GLU A 266 10.02 5.25 13.23
C GLU A 266 11.39 5.93 13.11
N THR A 267 11.92 6.40 14.24
CA THR A 267 13.30 6.85 14.40
C THR A 267 14.21 5.61 14.33
N GLY A 268 14.28 4.96 13.17
CA GLY A 268 15.00 3.70 13.05
C GLY A 268 14.56 2.86 11.86
N ASN A 269 15.32 2.96 10.77
CA ASN A 269 15.65 1.84 9.89
C ASN A 269 14.54 1.01 9.20
N ARG A 270 13.31 1.53 9.02
CA ARG A 270 12.38 0.95 8.03
C ARG A 270 12.66 1.35 6.58
N ALA A 271 13.63 2.26 6.36
CA ALA A 271 14.07 2.67 5.03
C ALA A 271 14.82 1.57 4.24
N ASN A 272 15.11 0.41 4.84
CA ASN A 272 15.72 -0.75 4.15
C ASN A 272 14.86 -2.02 4.17
N ALA A 273 13.58 -1.96 4.58
CA ALA A 273 12.70 -3.15 4.57
C ALA A 273 11.80 -3.27 3.32
N ILE A 274 11.81 -2.27 2.42
CA ILE A 274 11.06 -2.33 1.14
C ILE A 274 11.97 -2.06 -0.08
N ALA A 275 13.24 -1.73 0.14
CA ALA A 275 14.26 -1.59 -0.90
C ALA A 275 15.12 -2.85 -1.08
N THR A 276 14.53 -4.04 -0.94
CA THR A 276 15.02 -5.28 -1.56
C THR A 276 13.90 -6.31 -1.68
N VAL A 277 12.81 -5.95 -2.37
CA VAL A 277 12.44 -6.83 -3.49
C VAL A 277 13.22 -6.28 -4.68
N ALA A 278 14.54 -6.45 -4.62
CA ALA A 278 15.22 -6.79 -5.85
C ALA A 278 14.37 -7.93 -6.41
N VAL A 279 13.86 -7.75 -7.63
CA VAL A 279 13.84 -8.89 -8.54
C VAL A 279 15.21 -9.51 -8.35
N ALA A 280 15.28 -10.59 -7.58
CA ALA A 280 16.51 -11.30 -7.36
C ALA A 280 17.08 -11.47 -8.78
N PRO A 281 18.29 -10.97 -9.08
CA PRO A 281 18.90 -11.22 -10.37
C PRO A 281 18.85 -12.72 -10.49
N VAL A 282 18.06 -13.23 -11.47
CA VAL A 282 17.74 -14.65 -11.69
C VAL A 282 18.81 -15.47 -11.03
N GLY A 283 18.57 -15.80 -9.76
CA GLY A 283 19.54 -16.50 -8.96
C GLY A 283 19.68 -17.80 -9.69
N ASN A 284 20.88 -18.05 -10.21
CA ASN A 284 21.24 -19.23 -11.00
C ASN A 284 20.25 -20.34 -10.73
N ARG A 285 19.57 -20.81 -11.79
CA ARG A 285 18.76 -22.04 -11.78
C ARG A 285 19.35 -23.01 -10.77
N ALA A 286 18.85 -22.99 -9.53
CA ALA A 286 19.11 -24.04 -8.58
C ALA A 286 18.25 -25.16 -9.14
N ASP A 287 18.90 -26.12 -9.78
CA ASP A 287 18.30 -27.17 -10.59
C ASP A 287 16.96 -27.61 -10.01
N LYS A 288 15.87 -27.18 -10.67
CA LYS A 288 14.51 -27.55 -10.29
C LYS A 288 14.47 -29.06 -10.34
N ARG A 289 14.33 -29.71 -9.18
CA ARG A 289 14.33 -31.18 -9.13
C ARG A 289 13.10 -31.68 -9.89
N SER A 290 13.31 -32.68 -10.74
CA SER A 290 12.22 -33.32 -11.43
C SER A 290 11.35 -34.08 -10.42
N SER A 291 10.05 -34.20 -10.71
CA SER A 291 9.17 -35.03 -9.89
C SER A 291 9.72 -36.46 -9.82
N GLY A 292 9.88 -36.98 -8.61
CA GLY A 292 10.46 -38.31 -8.34
C GLY A 292 11.88 -38.28 -7.76
N THR A 293 12.56 -37.13 -7.74
CA THR A 293 13.87 -37.03 -7.08
C THR A 293 13.74 -37.36 -5.58
N PRO A 294 14.56 -38.27 -5.03
CA PRO A 294 14.54 -38.59 -3.62
C PRO A 294 14.99 -37.37 -2.78
N ALA A 295 14.30 -37.13 -1.68
CA ALA A 295 14.57 -36.06 -0.73
C ALA A 295 14.34 -36.56 0.70
N ARG A 296 15.03 -35.97 1.67
CA ARG A 296 14.89 -36.33 3.08
C ARG A 296 14.30 -35.15 3.84
N VAL A 297 13.19 -35.38 4.51
CA VAL A 297 12.41 -34.31 5.15
C VAL A 297 12.05 -34.69 6.59
N THR A 298 12.02 -33.70 7.48
CA THR A 298 11.57 -33.87 8.87
C THR A 298 10.10 -33.50 8.97
N LEU A 299 9.31 -34.34 9.63
CA LEU A 299 7.88 -34.10 9.87
C LEU A 299 7.71 -33.04 10.97
N VAL A 300 7.09 -31.90 10.65
CA VAL A 300 6.97 -30.75 11.57
C VAL A 300 5.59 -30.72 12.24
N ALA A 301 4.53 -31.00 11.51
CA ALA A 301 3.17 -31.01 12.04
C ALA A 301 2.26 -31.94 11.23
N ALA A 302 1.26 -32.54 11.89
CA ALA A 302 0.20 -33.28 11.23
C ALA A 302 -0.87 -32.32 10.70
N ARG A 303 -1.38 -32.56 9.48
CA ARG A 303 -2.41 -31.71 8.86
C ARG A 303 -3.83 -32.22 9.14
N PRO A 304 -4.83 -31.32 9.27
CA PRO A 304 -6.22 -31.69 9.59
C PRO A 304 -6.91 -32.60 8.54
N LYS A 305 -6.47 -32.53 7.27
CA LYS A 305 -7.05 -33.29 6.15
C LYS A 305 -6.19 -34.49 5.71
N GLY A 306 -5.27 -34.93 6.58
CA GLY A 306 -4.28 -35.96 6.28
C GLY A 306 -3.00 -35.40 5.66
N GLY A 307 -1.88 -36.07 5.94
CA GLY A 307 -0.54 -35.64 5.54
C GLY A 307 0.19 -34.80 6.60
N PHE A 308 1.37 -34.30 6.24
CA PHE A 308 2.28 -33.61 7.15
C PHE A 308 2.84 -32.32 6.54
N ASP A 309 3.05 -31.31 7.37
CA ASP A 309 4.00 -30.24 7.09
C ASP A 309 5.41 -30.78 7.31
N VAL A 310 6.30 -30.52 6.35
CA VAL A 310 7.65 -31.10 6.34
C VAL A 310 8.71 -30.04 6.07
N GLN A 311 9.86 -30.20 6.69
CA GLN A 311 11.00 -29.31 6.52
C GLN A 311 12.17 -30.09 5.91
N GLU A 312 12.65 -29.66 4.75
CA GLU A 312 13.92 -30.10 4.16
C GLU A 312 15.00 -29.06 4.49
N GLU A 313 16.22 -29.51 4.78
CA GLU A 313 17.33 -28.61 5.09
C GLU A 313 17.62 -27.67 3.91
N GLY A 314 17.65 -26.37 4.16
CA GLY A 314 17.88 -25.36 3.12
C GLY A 314 16.71 -25.07 2.17
N ARG A 315 15.50 -25.60 2.43
CA ARG A 315 14.29 -25.31 1.64
C ARG A 315 13.18 -24.68 2.49
N ALA A 316 12.19 -24.07 1.83
CA ALA A 316 11.00 -23.57 2.50
C ALA A 316 10.14 -24.72 3.05
N LEU A 317 9.30 -24.41 4.05
CA LEU A 317 8.36 -25.38 4.63
C LEU A 317 7.46 -25.96 3.54
N GLY A 318 7.50 -27.28 3.41
CA GLY A 318 6.81 -28.03 2.37
C GLY A 318 5.68 -28.90 2.89
N THR A 319 5.04 -29.63 1.98
CA THR A 319 3.88 -30.47 2.31
C THR A 319 4.05 -31.89 1.79
N LEU A 320 3.74 -32.87 2.63
CA LEU A 320 3.71 -34.29 2.29
C LEU A 320 2.27 -34.78 2.39
N THR A 321 1.56 -34.76 1.27
CA THR A 321 0.12 -35.08 1.20
C THR A 321 -0.21 -36.17 0.18
N LEU A 322 0.78 -36.60 -0.61
CA LEU A 322 0.58 -37.49 -1.75
C LEU A 322 1.23 -38.86 -1.49
N GLY A 323 0.52 -39.93 -1.85
CA GLY A 323 0.96 -41.31 -1.63
C GLY A 323 0.66 -41.84 -0.23
N THR A 324 1.04 -43.09 0.03
CA THR A 324 0.82 -43.78 1.31
C THR A 324 2.16 -44.02 1.99
N SER A 325 2.24 -43.77 3.30
CA SER A 325 3.42 -44.12 4.11
C SER A 325 3.81 -45.59 3.88
N PRO A 326 5.11 -45.93 3.77
CA PRO A 326 5.57 -47.31 3.65
C PRO A 326 4.97 -48.21 4.75
N ALA A 327 4.63 -49.45 4.40
CA ALA A 327 4.06 -50.41 5.35
C ALA A 327 5.05 -50.66 6.51
N GLY A 328 4.59 -50.44 7.75
CA GLY A 328 5.40 -50.57 8.96
C GLY A 328 6.06 -49.28 9.45
N LEU A 329 5.94 -48.16 8.72
CA LEU A 329 6.41 -46.85 9.18
C LEU A 329 5.23 -46.09 9.82
N SER A 330 5.32 -45.84 11.12
CA SER A 330 4.41 -44.95 11.87
C SER A 330 5.04 -43.55 11.95
N PRO A 331 4.67 -42.61 11.06
CA PRO A 331 5.29 -41.28 11.03
C PRO A 331 4.93 -40.47 12.28
N GLU A 332 5.95 -40.11 13.07
CA GLU A 332 5.84 -39.24 14.25
C GLU A 332 6.41 -37.84 13.96
N ILE A 333 5.86 -36.82 14.63
CA ILE A 333 6.37 -35.45 14.53
C ILE A 333 7.81 -35.41 15.06
N GLY A 334 8.72 -34.80 14.30
CA GLY A 334 10.16 -34.77 14.55
C GLY A 334 10.94 -35.89 13.87
N MET A 335 10.26 -36.91 13.31
CA MET A 335 10.91 -37.97 12.56
C MET A 335 11.37 -37.49 11.18
N THR A 336 12.57 -37.89 10.78
CA THR A 336 13.09 -37.65 9.43
C THR A 336 12.79 -38.86 8.54
N VAL A 337 12.15 -38.61 7.40
CA VAL A 337 11.65 -39.64 6.48
C VAL A 337 12.14 -39.38 5.05
N ASP A 338 12.37 -40.46 4.31
CA ASP A 338 12.74 -40.39 2.89
C ASP A 338 11.48 -40.32 2.02
N VAL A 339 11.40 -39.28 1.19
CA VAL A 339 10.27 -38.94 0.33
C VAL A 339 10.75 -38.66 -1.10
N GLN A 340 9.82 -38.45 -2.03
CA GLN A 340 10.12 -37.98 -3.37
C GLN A 340 9.54 -36.60 -3.59
N VAL A 341 10.27 -35.75 -4.32
CA VAL A 341 9.77 -34.46 -4.78
C VAL A 341 8.58 -34.68 -5.71
N HIS A 342 7.46 -33.99 -5.46
CA HIS A 342 6.32 -33.92 -6.37
C HIS A 342 6.32 -32.61 -7.15
N ASN A 343 6.56 -31.48 -6.47
CA ASN A 343 6.72 -30.17 -7.07
C ASN A 343 7.78 -29.38 -6.28
N ASP A 344 8.92 -29.09 -6.90
CA ASP A 344 10.04 -28.35 -6.28
C ASP A 344 9.84 -26.83 -6.40
N ASP A 345 8.67 -26.34 -5.95
CA ASP A 345 8.39 -24.91 -5.88
C ASP A 345 9.25 -24.28 -4.76
N PRO A 346 10.05 -23.23 -5.04
CA PRO A 346 10.96 -22.65 -4.06
C PRO A 346 10.25 -22.00 -2.87
N VAL A 347 8.95 -21.68 -2.98
CA VAL A 347 8.16 -21.05 -1.92
C VAL A 347 7.30 -22.09 -1.18
N LYS A 348 6.79 -23.10 -1.88
CA LYS A 348 5.91 -24.14 -1.30
C LYS A 348 6.19 -25.53 -1.89
N PRO A 349 7.31 -26.18 -1.53
CA PRO A 349 7.65 -27.48 -2.09
C PRO A 349 6.64 -28.55 -1.67
N GLN A 350 6.34 -29.46 -2.58
CA GLN A 350 5.42 -30.57 -2.37
C GLN A 350 6.15 -31.89 -2.55
N TYR A 351 5.92 -32.81 -1.64
CA TYR A 351 6.53 -34.13 -1.60
C TYR A 351 5.46 -35.22 -1.62
N LYS A 352 5.87 -36.41 -2.04
CA LYS A 352 5.05 -37.61 -2.06
C LYS A 352 5.82 -38.78 -1.45
N TRP A 353 5.11 -39.72 -0.84
CA TRP A 353 5.69 -40.98 -0.40
C TRP A 353 6.18 -41.78 -1.61
N PRO A 354 7.33 -42.48 -1.50
CA PRO A 354 7.80 -43.35 -2.57
C PRO A 354 6.78 -44.47 -2.81
N VAL A 355 6.48 -44.75 -4.08
CA VAL A 355 5.58 -45.85 -4.44
C VAL A 355 6.30 -47.16 -4.11
N ALA A 356 5.70 -48.01 -3.26
CA ALA A 356 6.23 -49.34 -2.99
C ALA A 356 6.38 -50.12 -4.30
N SER A 357 7.60 -50.53 -4.63
CA SER A 357 7.84 -51.44 -5.76
C SER A 357 7.15 -52.77 -5.47
N LYS A 358 6.28 -53.22 -6.39
CA LYS A 358 5.73 -54.59 -6.34
C LYS A 358 6.91 -55.57 -6.41
N PRO A 359 6.97 -56.62 -5.57
CA PRO A 359 8.00 -57.64 -5.69
C PRO A 359 7.93 -58.28 -7.08
N ALA A 360 9.11 -58.49 -7.69
CA ALA A 360 9.25 -59.09 -9.02
C ALA A 360 8.48 -60.42 -9.10
N LYS A 361 7.58 -60.56 -10.08
CA LYS A 361 6.93 -61.83 -10.37
C LYS A 361 8.01 -62.84 -10.78
N SER A 362 8.15 -63.91 -10.00
CA SER A 362 8.93 -65.09 -10.36
C SER A 362 8.43 -65.63 -11.70
N VAL A 363 9.33 -65.74 -12.68
CA VAL A 363 9.09 -66.41 -13.95
C VAL A 363 8.89 -67.91 -13.67
N PRO A 364 7.76 -68.54 -14.05
CA PRO A 364 7.61 -69.98 -13.95
C PRO A 364 8.52 -70.68 -14.98
N PRO A 365 9.09 -71.85 -14.66
CA PRO A 365 10.03 -72.55 -15.55
C PRO A 365 9.33 -72.95 -16.86
N SER A 366 10.03 -72.70 -17.97
CA SER A 366 9.60 -73.15 -19.29
C SER A 366 9.57 -74.68 -19.32
N LYS A 367 8.41 -75.25 -19.62
CA LYS A 367 8.33 -76.63 -20.11
C LYS A 367 8.91 -76.65 -21.52
N ARG A 368 10.12 -77.18 -21.68
CA ARG A 368 10.59 -77.70 -22.96
C ARG A 368 10.44 -79.23 -22.96
N ARG A 369 9.83 -79.71 -24.05
CA ARG A 369 10.08 -81.04 -24.60
C ARG A 369 11.56 -81.22 -24.88
#